data_AF-A0A7Y8LB14-F1
#
_entry.id   AF-A0A7Y8LB14-F1
#
_cell.length_a   1.000
_cell.length_b   1.000
_cell.length_c   1.000
_cell.angle_alpha   90.00
_cell.angle_beta   90.00
_cell.angle_gamma   90.00
#
_symmetry.space_group_name_H-M   'P 1'
#
loop_
_entity.id
_entity.type
_entity.pdbx_description
1 polymer ?
#
loop_
_entity_poly.entity_id
_entity_poly.type
_entity_poly.pdbx_seq_one_letter_code
_entity_poly.pdbx_strand_id
1 'polypeptide(L)'
;MTQKLPLSDLATSDLLHRCTAIRDQLRQAGLFRPVPGSGPASEIATTTTTWRIAPTAFSLTKDQLCFFHELGPQLLSFYRALNRLYTDSLRGLQPAWIAGYLDQGKPDALLMYSRMKRFRDQLPAVIRPDIIPTQDGMVITELDSVPGGIGLTGALTEIYSAASPTPYPLP
;
A
#
# COMPACT_ATOMS: atom_id res chain seq x y z
N MET A 1 -20.18 24.21 14.22
CA MET A 1 -18.83 24.30 14.82
C MET A 1 -18.63 23.01 15.61
N THR A 2 -18.16 21.95 14.95
CA THR A 2 -18.08 20.61 15.56
C THR A 2 -16.74 20.48 16.26
N GLN A 3 -16.71 20.65 17.58
CA GLN A 3 -15.51 20.36 18.37
C GLN A 3 -15.14 18.89 18.18
N LYS A 4 -13.98 18.63 17.59
CA LYS A 4 -13.37 17.30 17.59
C LYS A 4 -12.76 17.10 18.98
N LEU A 5 -13.41 16.27 19.82
CA LEU A 5 -12.77 15.78 21.03
C LEU A 5 -11.53 14.96 20.62
N PRO A 6 -10.35 15.20 21.22
CA PRO A 6 -9.19 14.35 21.00
C PRO A 6 -9.51 12.92 21.43
N LEU A 7 -8.89 11.93 20.77
CA LEU A 7 -9.12 10.50 21.04
C LEU A 7 -8.95 10.12 22.53
N SER A 8 -8.14 10.89 23.28
CA SER A 8 -7.93 10.76 24.72
C SER A 8 -9.18 10.97 25.57
N ASP A 9 -10.17 11.68 25.02
CA ASP A 9 -11.35 12.13 25.76
C ASP A 9 -12.58 11.25 25.47
N LEU A 10 -12.44 10.25 24.58
CA LEU A 10 -13.49 9.28 24.27
C LEU A 10 -13.42 8.11 25.25
N ALA A 11 -14.59 7.64 25.71
CA ALA A 11 -14.65 6.44 26.53
C ALA A 11 -14.19 5.23 25.71
N THR A 12 -13.55 4.25 26.36
CA THR A 12 -13.12 3.00 25.72
C THR A 12 -14.27 2.30 25.00
N SER A 13 -15.49 2.37 25.54
CA SER A 13 -16.70 1.84 24.90
C SER A 13 -16.98 2.46 23.53
N ASP A 14 -16.74 3.77 23.39
CA ASP A 14 -16.99 4.50 22.13
C ASP A 14 -15.95 4.14 21.08
N LEU A 15 -14.68 4.00 21.50
CA LEU A 15 -13.59 3.54 20.64
C LEU A 15 -13.83 2.11 20.14
N LEU A 16 -14.26 1.21 21.04
CA LEU A 16 -14.61 -0.17 20.69
C LEU A 16 -15.81 -0.22 19.74
N HIS A 17 -16.84 0.60 19.98
CA HIS A 17 -18.01 0.71 19.13
C HIS A 17 -17.62 1.15 17.70
N ARG A 18 -16.79 2.19 17.57
CA ARG A 18 -16.28 2.66 16.27
C ARG A 18 -15.49 1.58 15.53
N CYS A 19 -14.55 0.92 16.19
CA CYS A 19 -13.77 -0.16 15.58
C CYS A 19 -14.67 -1.33 15.13
N THR A 20 -15.73 -1.62 15.88
CA THR A 20 -16.70 -2.66 15.53
C THR A 20 -17.52 -2.25 14.30
N ALA A 21 -18.01 -1.01 14.25
CA ALA A 21 -18.75 -0.50 13.09
C ALA A 21 -17.91 -0.49 11.81
N ILE A 22 -16.62 -0.09 11.88
CA ILE A 22 -15.71 -0.15 10.74
C ILE A 22 -15.49 -1.61 10.29
N ARG A 23 -15.28 -2.52 11.25
CA ARG A 23 -15.13 -3.96 10.95
C ARG A 23 -16.33 -4.52 10.22
N ASP A 24 -17.54 -4.18 10.67
CA ASP A 24 -18.77 -4.70 10.07
C ASP A 24 -18.98 -4.17 8.65
N GLN A 25 -18.65 -2.90 8.39
CA GLN A 25 -18.67 -2.34 7.03
C GLN A 25 -17.64 -3.03 6.11
N LEU A 26 -16.42 -3.30 6.60
CA LEU A 26 -15.41 -4.04 5.82
C LEU A 26 -15.85 -5.48 5.52
N ARG A 27 -16.59 -6.12 6.43
CA ARG A 27 -17.19 -7.44 6.21
C ARG A 27 -18.29 -7.39 5.15
N GLN A 28 -19.16 -6.39 5.22
CA GLN A 28 -20.21 -6.17 4.22
C GLN A 28 -19.62 -5.90 2.82
N ALA A 29 -18.48 -5.20 2.75
CA ALA A 29 -17.72 -4.99 1.52
C ALA A 29 -16.96 -6.23 1.01
N GLY A 30 -17.05 -7.38 1.70
CA GLY A 30 -16.39 -8.62 1.30
C GLY A 30 -14.86 -8.64 1.50
N LEU A 31 -14.30 -7.65 2.19
CA LEU A 31 -12.85 -7.52 2.38
C LEU A 31 -12.33 -8.30 3.60
N PHE A 32 -13.23 -8.65 4.52
CA PHE A 32 -12.91 -9.36 5.76
C PHE A 32 -13.74 -10.63 5.89
N ARG A 33 -13.06 -11.78 6.06
CA ARG A 33 -13.74 -13.03 6.38
C ARG A 33 -14.14 -13.04 7.87
N PRO A 34 -15.32 -13.56 8.23
CA PRO A 34 -15.65 -13.84 9.63
C PRO A 34 -14.59 -14.75 10.27
N VAL A 35 -14.36 -14.58 11.57
CA VAL A 35 -13.57 -15.54 12.35
C VAL A 35 -14.28 -16.91 12.26
N PRO A 36 -13.58 -18.01 11.91
CA PRO A 36 -14.11 -19.37 11.98
C PRO A 36 -14.72 -19.61 13.36
N GLY A 37 -15.98 -20.03 13.39
CA GLY A 37 -16.75 -20.23 14.63
C GLY A 37 -17.84 -19.20 14.92
N SER A 38 -18.01 -18.16 14.07
CA SER A 38 -19.11 -17.18 14.18
C SER A 38 -20.30 -17.43 13.24
N GLY A 39 -20.36 -18.60 12.58
CA GLY A 39 -21.46 -19.07 11.73
C GLY A 39 -21.64 -20.59 11.82
N PRO A 40 -22.76 -21.15 11.32
CA PRO A 40 -23.03 -22.59 11.41
C PRO A 40 -21.95 -23.37 10.65
N ALA A 41 -21.46 -24.42 11.29
CA ALA A 41 -20.22 -25.12 10.98
C ALA A 41 -20.18 -25.70 9.56
N SER A 42 -19.32 -25.13 8.71
CA SER A 42 -18.48 -25.87 7.76
C SER A 42 -17.57 -24.88 7.07
N GLU A 43 -16.28 -24.85 7.42
CA GLU A 43 -15.18 -24.50 6.52
C GLU A 43 -13.84 -24.59 7.27
N ILE A 44 -12.87 -25.21 6.60
CA ILE A 44 -11.54 -25.55 7.10
C ILE A 44 -10.86 -24.33 7.72
N ALA A 45 -10.39 -24.48 8.97
CA ALA A 45 -9.69 -23.46 9.73
C ALA A 45 -8.35 -23.11 9.07
N THR A 46 -8.38 -22.15 8.15
CA THR A 46 -7.21 -21.41 7.69
C THR A 46 -6.94 -20.28 8.69
N THR A 47 -5.67 -20.06 9.02
CA THR A 47 -5.17 -19.10 10.01
C THR A 47 -5.96 -17.78 10.03
N THR A 48 -6.61 -17.49 11.14
CA THR A 48 -7.32 -16.22 11.35
C THR A 48 -6.32 -15.08 11.48
N THR A 49 -6.16 -14.28 10.43
CA THR A 49 -5.56 -12.96 10.57
C THR A 49 -6.50 -12.09 11.40
N THR A 50 -6.16 -11.84 12.66
CA THR A 50 -6.87 -10.87 13.49
C THR A 50 -6.45 -9.48 13.06
N TRP A 51 -7.25 -8.87 12.20
CA TRP A 51 -7.02 -7.52 11.71
C TRP A 51 -7.26 -6.47 12.80
N ARG A 52 -6.28 -5.58 12.97
CA ARG A 52 -6.37 -4.43 13.86
C ARG A 52 -6.88 -3.23 13.07
N ILE A 53 -7.92 -2.59 13.58
CA ILE A 53 -8.55 -1.43 12.96
C ILE A 53 -8.33 -0.24 13.90
N ALA A 54 -7.90 0.89 13.34
CA ALA A 54 -7.80 2.13 14.08
C ALA A 54 -9.20 2.76 14.25
N PRO A 55 -9.46 3.44 15.38
CA PRO A 55 -10.76 4.08 15.60
C PRO A 55 -10.99 5.32 14.71
N THR A 56 -9.93 5.85 14.10
CA THR A 56 -9.93 7.03 13.23
C THR A 56 -8.89 6.90 12.13
N ALA A 57 -9.10 7.61 11.02
CA ALA A 57 -8.11 7.73 9.97
C ALA A 57 -6.83 8.41 10.45
N PHE A 58 -5.70 8.00 9.85
CA PHE A 58 -4.46 8.75 9.91
C PHE A 58 -4.58 9.99 9.02
N SER A 59 -4.45 11.19 9.60
CA SER A 59 -4.63 12.45 8.88
C SER A 59 -3.31 12.92 8.30
N LEU A 60 -3.32 13.32 7.03
CA LEU A 60 -2.18 13.94 6.36
C LEU A 60 -2.37 15.45 6.28
N THR A 61 -1.27 16.19 6.45
CA THR A 61 -1.24 17.63 6.17
C THR A 61 -1.22 17.88 4.66
N LYS A 62 -1.52 19.12 4.24
CA LYS A 62 -1.45 19.50 2.82
C LYS A 62 -0.03 19.31 2.25
N ASP A 63 1.00 19.65 3.03
CA ASP A 63 2.39 19.52 2.61
C ASP A 63 2.80 18.05 2.44
N GLN A 64 2.34 17.18 3.35
CA GLN A 64 2.55 15.73 3.22
C GLN A 64 1.85 15.16 1.99
N LEU A 65 0.62 15.62 1.69
CA LEU A 65 -0.09 15.20 0.49
C LEU A 65 0.64 15.66 -0.79
N CYS A 66 1.13 16.91 -0.82
CA CYS A 66 1.92 17.43 -1.93
C CYS A 66 3.20 16.61 -2.14
N PHE A 67 3.91 16.29 -1.05
CA PHE A 67 5.09 15.42 -1.07
C PHE A 67 4.80 14.07 -1.75
N PHE A 68 3.70 13.39 -1.38
CA PHE A 68 3.36 12.09 -2.00
C PHE A 68 2.97 12.22 -3.48
N HIS A 69 2.28 13.31 -3.87
CA HIS A 69 1.95 13.56 -5.27
C HIS A 69 3.21 13.80 -6.14
N GLU A 70 4.20 14.52 -5.62
CA GLU A 70 5.47 14.76 -6.30
C GLU A 70 6.36 13.51 -6.33
N LEU A 71 6.32 12.70 -5.28
CA LEU A 71 7.13 11.49 -5.16
C LEU A 71 6.74 10.43 -6.20
N GLY A 72 5.46 10.25 -6.51
CA GLY A 72 5.00 9.22 -7.44
C GLY A 72 5.69 9.23 -8.81
N PRO A 73 5.69 10.37 -9.55
CA PRO A 73 6.40 10.51 -10.82
C PRO A 73 7.93 10.33 -10.71
N GLN A 74 8.53 10.70 -9.58
CA GLN A 74 9.96 10.50 -9.33
C GLN A 74 10.27 9.00 -9.20
N LEU A 75 9.47 8.24 -8.45
CA LEU A 75 9.62 6.78 -8.34
C LEU A 75 9.40 6.07 -9.67
N LEU A 76 8.44 6.51 -10.48
CA LEU A 76 8.26 5.96 -11.83
C LEU A 76 9.49 6.23 -12.72
N SER A 77 10.08 7.43 -12.62
CA SER A 77 11.30 7.78 -13.34
C SER A 77 12.50 6.96 -12.86
N PHE A 78 12.58 6.69 -11.56
CA PHE A 78 13.57 5.79 -10.97
C PHE A 78 13.45 4.37 -11.53
N TYR A 79 12.24 3.78 -11.58
CA TYR A 79 12.02 2.47 -12.20
C TYR A 79 12.43 2.42 -13.68
N ARG A 80 12.11 3.48 -14.45
CA ARG A 80 12.57 3.62 -15.84
C ARG A 80 14.10 3.60 -15.95
N ALA A 81 14.77 4.34 -15.06
CA ALA A 81 16.22 4.41 -15.03
C ALA A 81 16.83 3.05 -14.66
N LEU A 82 16.29 2.32 -13.67
CA LEU A 82 16.76 0.99 -13.30
C LEU A 82 16.61 -0.02 -14.45
N ASN A 83 15.46 -0.02 -15.13
CA ASN A 83 15.21 -0.93 -16.24
C ASN A 83 16.14 -0.65 -17.44
N ARG A 84 16.39 0.64 -17.72
CA ARG A 84 17.38 1.06 -18.71
C ARG A 84 18.80 0.64 -18.30
N LEU A 85 19.18 0.86 -17.04
CA LEU A 85 20.48 0.50 -16.51
C LEU A 85 20.77 -0.99 -16.66
N TYR A 86 19.78 -1.85 -16.39
CA TYR A 86 19.86 -3.29 -16.63
C TYR A 86 20.08 -3.60 -18.12
N THR A 87 19.28 -3.01 -19.00
CA THR A 87 19.37 -3.25 -20.45
C THR A 87 20.69 -2.76 -21.04
N ASP A 88 21.17 -1.60 -20.59
CA ASP A 88 22.43 -1.01 -21.05
C ASP A 88 23.62 -1.82 -20.50
N SER A 89 23.52 -2.40 -19.29
CA SER A 89 24.51 -3.34 -18.75
C SER A 89 24.63 -4.61 -19.62
N LEU A 90 23.50 -5.18 -20.05
CA LEU A 90 23.49 -6.33 -20.98
C LEU A 90 24.12 -6.02 -22.35
N ARG A 91 24.07 -4.76 -22.79
CA ARG A 91 24.67 -4.31 -24.07
C ARG A 91 26.15 -3.91 -23.93
N GLY A 92 26.70 -3.95 -22.71
CA GLY A 92 28.05 -3.47 -22.43
C GLY A 92 28.20 -1.94 -22.43
N LEU A 93 27.10 -1.19 -22.37
CA LEU A 93 27.10 0.28 -22.25
C LEU A 93 27.19 0.75 -20.79
N GLN A 94 26.98 -0.17 -19.85
CA GLN A 94 27.11 0.02 -18.41
C GLN A 94 27.86 -1.19 -17.81
N PRO A 95 28.41 -1.10 -16.58
CA PRO A 95 29.17 -2.19 -15.98
C PRO A 95 28.40 -3.52 -15.98
N ALA A 96 29.05 -4.59 -16.44
CA ALA A 96 28.41 -5.90 -16.60
C ALA A 96 27.94 -6.53 -15.28
N TRP A 97 28.54 -6.13 -14.15
CA TRP A 97 28.17 -6.65 -12.83
C TRP A 97 26.72 -6.31 -12.45
N ILE A 98 26.11 -5.26 -13.01
CA ILE A 98 24.74 -4.85 -12.68
C ILE A 98 23.74 -5.91 -13.16
N ALA A 99 23.79 -6.27 -14.44
CA ALA A 99 22.99 -7.37 -14.97
C ALA A 99 23.36 -8.69 -14.28
N GLY A 100 24.66 -8.97 -14.11
CA GLY A 100 25.13 -10.18 -13.43
C GLY A 100 24.61 -10.33 -11.98
N TYR A 101 24.49 -9.23 -11.24
CA TYR A 101 23.91 -9.22 -9.89
C TYR A 101 22.40 -9.41 -9.92
N LEU A 102 21.70 -8.67 -10.77
CA LEU A 102 20.24 -8.74 -10.89
C LEU A 102 19.74 -10.07 -11.44
N ASP A 103 20.55 -10.81 -12.17
CA ASP A 103 20.19 -12.11 -12.73
C ASP A 103 20.32 -13.27 -11.71
N GLN A 104 20.97 -13.05 -10.56
CA GLN A 104 21.21 -14.10 -9.57
C GLN A 104 19.89 -14.72 -9.06
N GLY A 105 19.86 -16.06 -9.04
CA GLY A 105 18.71 -16.83 -8.57
C GLY A 105 17.50 -16.88 -9.52
N LYS A 106 17.54 -16.17 -10.66
CA LYS A 106 16.47 -16.20 -11.66
C LYS A 106 16.65 -17.39 -12.62
N PRO A 107 15.59 -18.16 -12.92
CA PRO A 107 15.67 -19.22 -13.93
C PRO A 107 15.96 -18.66 -15.33
N ASP A 108 16.67 -19.42 -16.17
CA ASP A 108 17.04 -19.00 -17.53
C ASP A 108 15.84 -18.57 -18.39
N ALA A 109 14.72 -19.28 -18.27
CA ALA A 109 13.49 -18.93 -18.98
C ALA A 109 13.01 -17.52 -18.60
N LEU A 110 13.07 -17.14 -17.31
CA LEU A 110 12.66 -15.82 -16.83
C LEU A 110 13.58 -14.73 -17.40
N LEU A 111 14.89 -14.97 -17.42
CA LEU A 111 15.87 -14.06 -18.02
C LEU A 111 15.66 -13.89 -19.53
N MET A 112 15.38 -14.99 -20.23
CA MET A 112 15.09 -14.95 -21.66
C MET A 112 13.84 -14.11 -21.94
N TYR A 113 12.73 -14.37 -21.23
CA TYR A 113 11.49 -13.62 -21.42
C TYR A 113 11.63 -12.14 -21.07
N SER A 114 12.25 -11.80 -19.94
CA SER A 114 12.40 -10.41 -19.50
C SER A 114 13.17 -9.54 -20.50
N ARG A 115 14.09 -10.13 -21.27
CA ARG A 115 14.92 -9.43 -22.27
C ARG A 115 14.28 -9.30 -23.65
N MET A 116 13.16 -9.99 -23.92
CA MET A 116 12.47 -9.89 -25.21
C MET A 116 11.94 -8.47 -25.45
N LYS A 117 11.96 -8.01 -26.71
CA LYS A 117 11.45 -6.68 -27.10
C LYS A 117 10.03 -6.40 -26.60
N ARG A 118 9.19 -7.44 -26.50
CA ARG A 118 7.81 -7.34 -26.01
C ARG A 118 7.72 -6.98 -24.52
N PHE A 119 8.68 -7.40 -23.71
CA PHE A 119 8.62 -7.34 -22.24
C PHE A 119 9.64 -6.38 -21.63
N ARG A 120 10.81 -6.22 -22.26
CA ARG A 120 11.95 -5.47 -21.70
C ARG A 120 11.66 -4.01 -21.37
N ASP A 121 10.65 -3.41 -22.00
CA ASP A 121 10.28 -2.00 -21.80
C ASP A 121 9.02 -1.87 -20.91
N GLN A 122 8.46 -2.98 -20.42
CA GLN A 122 7.33 -2.99 -19.51
C GLN A 122 7.77 -2.65 -18.09
N LEU A 123 6.95 -1.87 -17.40
CA LEU A 123 7.14 -1.50 -16.00
C LEU A 123 5.93 -1.95 -15.18
N PRO A 124 6.09 -2.11 -13.86
CA PRO A 124 4.96 -2.37 -12.99
C PRO A 124 3.89 -1.28 -13.11
N ALA A 125 2.63 -1.68 -13.19
CA ALA A 125 1.49 -0.77 -13.25
C ALA A 125 1.18 -0.12 -11.89
N VAL A 126 1.63 -0.76 -10.80
CA VAL A 126 1.46 -0.30 -9.42
C VAL A 126 2.84 -0.22 -8.78
N ILE A 127 3.11 0.90 -8.12
CA ILE A 127 4.29 1.13 -7.30
C ILE A 127 3.79 1.46 -5.89
N ARG A 128 4.28 0.74 -4.88
CA ARG A 128 3.94 0.94 -3.47
C ARG A 128 5.22 1.25 -2.70
N PRO A 129 5.53 2.53 -2.48
CA PRO A 129 6.62 2.89 -1.58
C PRO A 129 6.14 2.76 -0.13
N ASP A 130 6.91 2.03 0.67
CA ASP A 130 6.70 1.99 2.11
C ASP A 130 7.51 3.13 2.74
N ILE A 131 6.80 4.04 3.41
CA ILE A 131 7.34 5.32 3.86
C ILE A 131 7.11 5.49 5.36
N ILE A 132 8.17 5.81 6.08
CA ILE A 132 8.15 6.11 7.50
C ILE A 132 8.33 7.61 7.73
N PRO A 133 7.35 8.29 8.36
CA PRO A 133 7.53 9.65 8.84
C PRO A 133 8.55 9.70 9.97
N THR A 134 9.52 10.60 9.88
CA THR A 134 10.54 10.86 10.90
C THR A 134 10.52 12.35 11.30
N GLN A 135 11.32 12.73 12.29
CA GLN A 135 11.46 14.13 12.71
C GLN A 135 12.06 15.01 11.59
N ASP A 136 12.90 14.42 10.73
CA ASP A 136 13.64 15.13 9.68
C ASP A 136 12.98 15.00 8.30
N GLY A 137 11.83 14.32 8.21
CA GLY A 137 11.09 14.14 6.96
C GLY A 137 10.62 12.70 6.73
N MET A 138 10.19 12.44 5.50
CA MET A 138 9.67 11.14 5.06
C MET A 138 10.79 10.27 4.49
N VAL A 139 10.97 9.06 5.00
CA VAL A 139 12.01 8.13 4.56
C VAL A 139 11.38 6.91 3.90
N ILE A 140 11.84 6.55 2.69
CA ILE A 140 11.44 5.33 1.99
C ILE A 140 12.26 4.17 2.55
N THR A 141 11.59 3.10 2.98
CA THR A 141 12.25 1.88 3.45
C THR A 141 12.25 0.76 2.42
N GLU A 142 11.18 0.66 1.65
CA GLU A 142 10.99 -0.37 0.63
C GLU A 142 10.24 0.20 -0.57
N LEU A 143 10.46 -0.40 -1.74
CA LEU A 143 9.78 -0.05 -2.97
C LEU A 143 9.22 -1.33 -3.61
N ASP A 144 7.94 -1.55 -3.37
CA ASP A 144 7.22 -2.70 -3.87
C ASP A 144 6.53 -2.41 -5.21
N SER A 145 6.40 -3.45 -6.03
CA SER A 145 5.74 -3.38 -7.34
C SER A 145 4.66 -4.45 -7.54
N VAL A 146 4.26 -5.11 -6.45
CA VAL A 146 3.23 -6.14 -6.44
C VAL A 146 1.88 -5.51 -6.10
N PRO A 147 0.84 -5.70 -6.94
CA PRO A 147 -0.48 -5.18 -6.65
C PRO A 147 -1.08 -5.89 -5.44
N GLY A 148 -1.49 -5.13 -4.43
CA GLY A 148 -2.12 -5.66 -3.23
C GLY A 148 -2.63 -4.55 -2.33
N GLY A 149 -3.72 -4.80 -1.60
CA GLY A 149 -4.25 -3.88 -0.58
C GLY A 149 -5.00 -2.65 -1.10
N ILE A 150 -4.95 -2.29 -2.39
CA ILE A 150 -5.58 -1.08 -2.93
C ILE A 150 -7.10 -1.04 -2.67
N GLY A 151 -7.80 -2.16 -2.92
CA GLY A 151 -9.24 -2.24 -2.65
C GLY A 151 -9.57 -2.09 -1.17
N LEU A 152 -8.74 -2.66 -0.29
CA LEU A 152 -8.89 -2.49 1.16
C LEU A 152 -8.67 -1.04 1.58
N THR A 153 -7.60 -0.40 1.10
CA THR A 153 -7.31 1.01 1.37
C THR A 153 -8.43 1.92 0.85
N GLY A 154 -8.98 1.62 -0.34
CA GLY A 154 -10.13 2.33 -0.90
C GLY A 154 -11.35 2.26 0.00
N ALA A 155 -11.77 1.06 0.40
CA ALA A 155 -12.91 0.90 1.31
C ALA A 155 -12.68 1.54 2.68
N LEU A 156 -11.47 1.42 3.25
CA LEU A 156 -11.12 2.11 4.49
C LEU A 156 -11.26 3.63 4.34
N THR A 157 -10.82 4.19 3.21
CA THR A 157 -10.93 5.62 2.91
C THR A 157 -12.40 6.07 2.93
N GLU A 158 -13.27 5.33 2.24
CA GLU A 158 -14.72 5.61 2.21
C GLU A 158 -15.33 5.54 3.62
N ILE A 159 -15.07 4.46 4.36
CA ILE A 159 -15.61 4.26 5.71
C ILE A 159 -15.16 5.36 6.66
N TYR A 160 -13.87 5.70 6.70
CA TYR A 160 -13.36 6.75 7.58
C TYR A 160 -13.84 8.14 7.18
N SER A 161 -14.08 8.38 5.88
CA SER A 161 -14.62 9.66 5.39
C SER A 161 -16.07 9.87 5.84
N ALA A 162 -16.86 8.80 5.88
CA ALA A 162 -18.25 8.83 6.35
C ALA A 162 -18.35 8.92 7.88
N ALA A 163 -17.41 8.30 8.60
CA ALA A 163 -17.38 8.29 10.07
C ALA A 163 -16.83 9.58 10.70
N SER A 164 -16.12 10.41 9.93
CA SER A 164 -15.51 11.66 10.40
C SER A 164 -16.30 12.86 9.86
N PRO A 165 -16.61 13.90 10.66
CA PRO A 165 -16.95 15.18 10.08
C PRO A 165 -15.72 15.67 9.31
N THR A 166 -15.85 15.73 7.99
CA THR A 166 -14.80 16.07 7.02
C THR A 166 -14.08 17.36 7.44
N PRO A 167 -12.76 17.33 7.72
CA PRO A 167 -12.01 18.56 8.02
C PRO A 167 -11.73 19.43 6.80
N TYR A 168 -11.90 18.90 5.57
CA TYR A 168 -11.72 19.65 4.33
C TYR A 168 -12.78 19.21 3.29
N PRO A 169 -13.25 20.14 2.43
CA PRO A 169 -14.00 19.76 1.25
C PRO A 169 -13.09 18.91 0.35
N LEU A 170 -13.64 17.84 -0.22
CA LEU A 170 -13.03 17.18 -1.38
C LEU A 170 -12.93 18.20 -2.52
N PRO A 171 -11.89 18.15 -3.37
CA PRO A 171 -11.77 19.02 -4.54
C PRO A 171 -12.94 18.84 -5.52
#